data_AF-A0A937MPN1-F1
#
_entry.id   AF-A0A937MPN1-F1
#
_cell.length_a   1.000
_cell.length_b   1.000
_cell.length_c   1.000
_cell.angle_alpha   90.00
_cell.angle_beta   90.00
_cell.angle_gamma   90.00
#
_symmetry.space_group_name_H-M   'P 1'
#
loop_
_entity.id
_entity.type
_entity.pdbx_description
1 polymer ?
#
loop_
_entity_poly.entity_id
_entity_poly.type
_entity_poly.pdbx_seq_one_letter_code
_entity_poly.pdbx_strand_id
1 'polypeptide(L)'
;MKPYLWMTDFTPQEEWIDGKGLLLWLAFFFSEIGAGLYIVSLFVEFRGGALAGWICCAILGGSLHMAYLGKPMRVWRSVLRPKSSELSRGIILTGLFLIIGALLIIIVTSLYSQCGPE
;
A
#
# COMPACT_ATOMS: atom_id res chain seq x y z
N MET A 1 9.19 2.24 34.68
CA MET A 1 10.42 3.05 34.62
C MET A 1 10.33 4.21 35.61
N LYS A 2 11.45 4.63 36.21
CA LYS A 2 11.44 5.86 37.02
C LYS A 2 11.26 7.07 36.08
N PRO A 3 10.40 8.06 36.38
CA PRO A 3 10.02 9.12 35.44
C PRO A 3 11.13 10.05 34.95
N TYR A 4 12.34 9.99 35.49
CA TYR A 4 13.47 10.83 35.07
C TYR A 4 14.45 10.09 34.15
N LEU A 5 14.32 8.77 34.00
CA LEU A 5 15.26 7.96 33.22
C LEU A 5 15.17 8.20 31.71
N TRP A 6 14.05 8.74 31.20
CA TRP A 6 13.92 9.06 29.77
C TRP A 6 14.93 10.11 29.28
N MET A 7 15.54 10.89 30.19
CA MET A 7 16.56 11.89 29.84
C MET A 7 17.95 11.28 29.66
N THR A 8 18.21 10.12 30.27
CA THR A 8 19.53 9.46 30.25
C THR A 8 19.52 8.18 29.42
N ASP A 9 18.35 7.55 29.32
CA ASP A 9 18.18 6.25 28.70
C ASP A 9 17.58 6.40 27.30
N PHE A 10 17.95 5.50 26.40
CA PHE A 10 17.36 5.45 25.07
C PHE A 10 15.87 5.13 25.15
N THR A 11 15.03 6.03 24.64
CA THR A 11 13.57 5.84 24.54
C THR A 11 13.20 5.44 23.11
N PRO A 12 13.01 4.14 22.82
CA PRO A 12 12.60 3.70 21.49
C PRO A 12 11.20 4.21 21.14
N GLN A 13 10.97 4.50 19.85
CA GLN A 13 9.66 4.86 19.35
C GLN A 13 8.79 3.60 19.25
N GLU A 14 7.87 3.41 20.19
CA GLU A 14 6.99 2.22 20.25
C GLU A 14 5.64 2.44 19.55
N GLU A 15 5.31 3.68 19.19
CA GLU A 15 3.99 4.08 18.66
C GLU A 15 3.53 3.28 17.42
N TRP A 16 4.48 2.74 16.65
CA TRP A 16 4.18 1.96 15.44
C TRP A 16 3.84 0.49 15.74
N ILE A 17 4.29 0.00 16.89
CA ILE A 17 4.18 -1.39 17.32
C ILE A 17 3.07 -1.54 18.35
N ASP A 18 2.93 -0.56 19.25
CA ASP A 18 2.04 -0.65 20.40
C ASP A 18 0.57 -0.83 19.98
N GLY A 19 -0.03 -1.94 20.41
CA GLY A 19 -1.41 -2.34 20.12
C GLY A 19 -1.76 -2.70 18.67
N LYS A 20 -0.99 -2.25 17.65
CA LYS A 20 -1.35 -2.42 16.23
C LYS A 20 -0.20 -2.80 15.29
N GLY A 21 0.98 -3.14 15.80
CA GLY A 21 2.16 -3.46 14.98
C GLY A 21 1.92 -4.56 13.95
N LEU A 22 1.13 -5.59 14.29
CA LEU A 22 0.78 -6.67 13.37
C LEU A 22 0.04 -6.16 12.11
N LEU A 23 -0.89 -5.21 12.28
CA LEU A 23 -1.62 -4.62 11.16
C LEU A 23 -0.68 -3.86 10.23
N LEU A 24 0.24 -3.08 10.80
CA LEU A 24 1.18 -2.30 10.03
C LEU A 24 2.18 -3.19 9.27
N TRP A 25 2.69 -4.24 9.93
CA TRP A 25 3.60 -5.21 9.31
C TRP A 25 2.94 -5.93 8.14
N LEU A 26 1.73 -6.47 8.33
CA LEU A 26 0.98 -7.13 7.27
C LEU A 26 0.62 -6.14 6.14
N ALA A 27 0.28 -4.89 6.48
CA ALA A 27 -0.03 -3.87 5.49
C ALA A 27 1.15 -3.62 4.54
N PHE A 28 2.37 -3.44 5.08
CA PHE A 28 3.58 -3.29 4.25
C PHE A 28 3.85 -4.54 3.43
N PHE A 29 3.81 -5.71 4.05
CA PHE A 29 4.08 -6.99 3.37
C PHE A 29 3.17 -7.23 2.17
N PHE A 30 1.85 -7.11 2.34
CA PHE A 30 0.90 -7.32 1.24
C PHE A 30 0.94 -6.21 0.20
N SER A 31 1.21 -4.97 0.61
CA SER A 31 1.36 -3.86 -0.34
C SER A 31 2.56 -4.07 -1.26
N GLU A 32 3.71 -4.48 -0.72
CA GLU A 32 4.94 -4.71 -1.48
C GLU A 32 4.85 -5.99 -2.34
N ILE A 33 4.38 -7.11 -1.78
CA ILE A 33 4.20 -8.35 -2.54
C ILE A 33 3.17 -8.18 -3.65
N GLY A 34 2.05 -7.50 -3.37
CA GLY A 34 1.03 -7.23 -4.37
C GLY A 34 1.56 -6.37 -5.52
N ALA A 35 2.28 -5.29 -5.20
CA ALA A 35 2.90 -4.43 -6.22
C ALA A 35 4.00 -5.15 -7.01
N GLY A 36 4.85 -5.95 -6.34
CA GLY A 36 5.87 -6.76 -6.99
C GLY A 36 5.27 -7.81 -7.93
N LEU A 37 4.25 -8.54 -7.48
CA LEU A 37 3.51 -9.50 -8.30
C LEU A 37 2.87 -8.82 -9.50
N TYR A 38 2.27 -7.64 -9.32
CA TYR A 38 1.72 -6.85 -10.40
C TYR A 38 2.77 -6.53 -11.47
N ILE A 39 3.91 -5.94 -11.07
CA ILE A 39 4.97 -5.51 -11.98
C ILE A 39 5.58 -6.71 -12.72
N VAL A 40 5.94 -7.77 -12.00
CA VAL A 40 6.52 -8.98 -12.60
C VAL A 40 5.54 -9.60 -13.60
N SER A 41 4.25 -9.65 -13.26
CA SER A 41 3.22 -10.18 -14.13
C SER A 41 3.06 -9.40 -15.43
N LEU A 42 3.33 -8.10 -15.44
CA LEU A 42 3.36 -7.31 -16.68
C LEU A 42 4.50 -7.75 -17.60
N PHE A 43 5.68 -8.06 -17.06
CA PHE A 43 6.84 -8.49 -17.86
C PHE A 43 6.67 -9.88 -18.47
N VAL A 44 5.90 -10.76 -17.81
CA VAL A 44 5.62 -12.12 -18.31
C VAL A 44 4.24 -12.25 -18.97
N GLU A 45 3.57 -11.11 -19.22
CA GLU A 45 2.22 -11.03 -19.81
C GLU A 45 1.14 -11.87 -19.08
N PHE A 46 1.35 -12.15 -17.79
CA PHE A 46 0.45 -12.98 -16.99
C PHE A 46 -0.66 -12.16 -16.33
N ARG A 47 -1.78 -11.99 -17.04
CA ARG A 47 -2.89 -11.13 -16.59
C ARG A 47 -3.49 -11.52 -15.25
N GLY A 48 -3.60 -12.83 -14.98
CA GLY A 48 -4.11 -13.33 -13.70
C GLY A 48 -3.24 -12.88 -12.53
N GLY A 49 -1.92 -12.90 -12.70
CA GLY A 49 -0.97 -12.41 -11.72
C GLY A 49 -1.04 -10.89 -11.54
N ALA A 50 -1.22 -10.14 -12.64
CA ALA A 50 -1.40 -8.69 -12.55
C ALA A 50 -2.66 -8.33 -11.74
N LEU A 51 -3.80 -8.98 -12.05
CA LEU A 51 -5.04 -8.77 -11.30
C LEU A 51 -4.90 -9.19 -9.83
N ALA A 52 -4.33 -10.36 -9.56
CA ALA A 52 -4.13 -10.86 -8.20
C ALA A 52 -3.18 -9.96 -7.39
N GLY A 53 -2.09 -9.49 -8.00
CA GLY A 53 -1.16 -8.55 -7.39
C GLY A 53 -1.81 -7.21 -7.06
N TRP A 54 -2.60 -6.67 -8.00
CA TRP A 54 -3.34 -5.44 -7.77
C TRP A 54 -4.35 -5.59 -6.63
N ILE A 55 -5.15 -6.67 -6.62
CA ILE A 55 -6.11 -6.95 -5.54
C ILE A 55 -5.41 -7.10 -4.19
N CYS A 56 -4.29 -7.82 -4.14
CA CYS A 56 -3.50 -7.99 -2.93
C CYS A 56 -3.00 -6.65 -2.38
N CYS A 57 -2.44 -5.80 -3.24
CA CYS A 57 -1.97 -4.47 -2.84
C CYS A 57 -3.12 -3.54 -2.42
N ALA A 58 -4.15 -3.42 -3.27
CA ALA A 58 -5.25 -2.47 -3.10
C ALA A 58 -6.18 -2.84 -1.94
N ILE A 59 -6.61 -4.09 -1.90
CA ILE A 59 -7.63 -4.55 -0.97
C ILE A 59 -6.96 -5.00 0.33
N LEU A 60 -6.04 -5.96 0.30
CA LEU A 60 -5.42 -6.46 1.53
C LEU A 60 -4.49 -5.42 2.15
N GLY A 61 -3.48 -4.95 1.40
CA GLY A 61 -2.53 -3.93 1.88
C GLY A 61 -3.23 -2.62 2.26
N GLY A 62 -4.05 -2.09 1.35
CA GLY A 62 -4.80 -0.84 1.59
C GLY A 62 -5.76 -0.90 2.78
N SER A 63 -6.56 -1.96 2.92
CA SER A 63 -7.50 -2.07 4.05
C SER A 63 -6.77 -2.20 5.41
N LEU A 64 -5.66 -2.92 5.46
CA LEU A 64 -4.85 -3.05 6.67
C LEU A 64 -4.22 -1.70 7.08
N HIS A 65 -3.73 -0.90 6.13
CA HIS A 65 -3.30 0.47 6.41
C HIS A 65 -4.45 1.32 6.98
N MET A 66 -5.64 1.22 6.40
CA MET A 66 -6.81 1.98 6.88
C MET A 66 -7.25 1.54 8.29
N ALA A 67 -7.18 0.25 8.62
CA ALA A 67 -7.45 -0.27 9.96
C ALA A 67 -6.41 0.19 10.99
N TYR A 68 -5.14 0.28 10.58
CA TYR A 68 -4.05 0.80 11.42
C TYR A 68 -4.28 2.27 11.80
N LEU A 69 -4.59 3.13 10.82
CA LEU A 69 -4.70 4.60 10.95
C LEU A 69 -5.71 5.10 12.00
N GLY A 70 -6.66 4.27 12.45
CA GLY A 70 -7.62 4.58 13.53
C GLY A 70 -8.68 5.64 13.19
N LYS A 71 -8.40 6.60 12.32
CA LYS A 71 -9.32 7.63 11.81
C LYS A 71 -9.30 7.69 10.28
N PRO A 72 -9.81 6.65 9.58
CA PRO A 72 -9.71 6.52 8.12
C PRO A 72 -10.28 7.72 7.36
N MET A 73 -11.34 8.34 7.87
CA MET A 73 -11.98 9.51 7.24
C MET A 73 -11.10 10.77 7.19
N ARG A 74 -9.95 10.79 7.88
CA ARG A 74 -9.02 11.92 7.92
C ARG A 74 -7.74 11.70 7.11
N VAL A 75 -7.60 10.54 6.45
CA VAL A 75 -6.39 10.16 5.69
C VAL A 75 -6.09 11.15 4.55
N TRP A 76 -7.12 11.74 3.94
CA TRP A 76 -6.96 12.76 2.91
C TRP A 76 -6.10 13.96 3.36
N ARG A 77 -6.08 14.28 4.66
CA ARG A 77 -5.26 15.37 5.21
C ARG A 77 -3.76 15.07 5.13
N SER A 78 -3.39 13.78 5.20
CA SER A 78 -2.00 13.33 5.07
C SER A 78 -1.50 13.47 3.63
N VAL A 79 -2.38 13.41 2.63
CA VAL A 79 -2.05 13.57 1.20
C VAL A 79 -1.64 15.01 0.86
N LEU A 80 -2.16 16.00 1.59
CA LEU A 80 -1.97 17.42 1.28
C LEU A 80 -0.59 17.99 1.65
N ARG A 81 0.35 17.17 2.17
CA ARG A 81 1.67 17.62 2.67
C ARG A 81 2.84 16.82 2.08
N PRO A 82 2.98 16.71 0.74
CA PRO A 82 4.00 15.87 0.11
C PRO A 82 5.43 16.39 0.29
N LYS A 83 5.61 17.70 0.51
CA LYS A 83 6.94 18.32 0.62
C LYS A 83 7.66 17.95 1.92
N SER A 84 6.91 17.84 3.03
CA SER A 84 7.49 17.70 4.37
C SER A 84 7.35 16.30 4.98
N SER A 85 6.64 15.38 4.34
CA SER A 85 6.35 14.05 4.92
C SER A 85 6.64 12.92 3.93
N GLU A 86 7.50 11.98 4.34
CA GLU A 86 7.74 10.73 3.62
C GLU A 86 6.46 9.89 3.50
N LEU A 87 5.69 9.79 4.58
CA LEU A 87 4.42 9.07 4.59
C LEU A 87 3.44 9.64 3.56
N SER A 88 3.38 10.98 3.44
CA SER A 88 2.55 11.65 2.43
C SER A 88 2.95 11.24 1.00
N ARG A 89 4.25 11.21 0.71
CA ARG A 89 4.77 10.75 -0.59
C ARG A 89 4.40 9.29 -0.86
N GLY A 90 4.57 8.42 0.14
CA GLY A 90 4.18 7.02 0.04
C GLY A 90 2.71 6.84 -0.31
N ILE A 91 1.81 7.53 0.39
CA ILE A 91 0.36 7.46 0.12
C ILE A 91 0.04 7.93 -1.31
N ILE A 92 0.68 9.00 -1.78
CA ILE A 92 0.46 9.53 -3.13
C ILE A 92 0.95 8.54 -4.19
N LEU A 93 2.18 8.01 -4.05
CA LEU A 93 2.76 7.08 -5.02
C LEU A 93 1.95 5.78 -5.09
N THR A 94 1.59 5.22 -3.94
CA THR A 94 0.73 4.03 -3.89
C THR A 94 -0.65 4.32 -4.48
N GLY A 95 -1.25 5.48 -4.19
CA GLY A 95 -2.53 5.88 -4.79
C GLY A 95 -2.46 6.00 -6.32
N LEU A 96 -1.40 6.61 -6.86
CA LEU A 96 -1.16 6.69 -8.29
C LEU A 96 -0.96 5.29 -8.91
N PHE A 97 -0.18 4.43 -8.27
CA PHE A 97 -0.02 3.03 -8.68
C PHE A 97 -1.36 2.30 -8.76
N LEU A 98 -2.23 2.46 -7.76
CA LEU A 98 -3.54 1.81 -7.75
C LEU A 98 -4.43 2.30 -8.90
N ILE A 99 -4.47 3.61 -9.15
CA ILE A 99 -5.28 4.21 -10.22
C ILE A 99 -4.76 3.78 -11.60
N ILE A 100 -3.48 4.02 -11.86
CA ILE A 100 -2.84 3.69 -13.15
C ILE A 100 -2.89 2.18 -13.37
N GLY A 101 -2.61 1.39 -12.33
CA GLY A 101 -2.59 -0.06 -12.41
C GLY A 101 -3.96 -0.66 -12.75
N ALA A 102 -5.04 -0.10 -12.19
CA ALA A 102 -6.41 -0.48 -12.53
C ALA A 102 -6.75 -0.11 -13.98
N LEU A 103 -6.40 1.10 -14.41
CA LEU A 103 -6.60 1.53 -15.81
C LEU A 103 -5.87 0.61 -16.78
N LEU A 104 -4.62 0.24 -16.49
CA LEU A 104 -3.86 -0.68 -17.34
C LEU A 104 -4.51 -2.06 -17.44
N ILE A 105 -4.98 -2.63 -16.32
CA ILE A 105 -5.72 -3.91 -16.34
C ILE A 105 -6.97 -3.80 -17.22
N ILE A 106 -7.75 -2.73 -17.08
CA ILE A 106 -8.97 -2.51 -17.85
C ILE A 106 -8.65 -2.42 -19.35
N ILE A 107 -7.65 -1.63 -19.72
CA ILE A 107 -7.22 -1.44 -21.12
C ILE A 107 -6.77 -2.78 -21.71
N VAL A 108 -5.88 -3.51 -21.04
CA VAL A 108 -5.36 -4.80 -21.51
C VAL A 108 -6.47 -5.83 -21.67
N THR A 109 -7.41 -5.88 -20.72
CA THR A 109 -8.54 -6.81 -20.78
C THR A 109 -9.50 -6.45 -21.93
N SER A 110 -9.74 -5.15 -22.14
CA SER A 110 -10.59 -4.67 -23.25
C SER A 110 -9.97 -4.98 -24.62
N LEU A 111 -8.67 -4.74 -24.79
CA LEU A 111 -7.98 -5.06 -26.04
C LEU A 111 -8.04 -6.56 -26.36
N TYR A 112 -7.87 -7.42 -25.35
CA TYR A 112 -7.99 -8.85 -25.55
C TYR A 112 -9.40 -9.30 -25.93
N SER A 113 -10.43 -8.68 -25.36
CA SER A 113 -11.81 -9.00 -25.71
C SER A 113 -12.17 -8.65 -27.17
N GLN A 114 -11.47 -7.67 -27.76
CA GLN A 114 -11.66 -7.28 -29.16
C GLN A 114 -10.90 -8.18 -30.14
N CYS A 115 -9.75 -8.72 -29.72
CA CYS A 115 -8.90 -9.59 -30.54
C CYS A 115 -9.13 -11.07 -30.21
N GLY A 116 -10.41 -11.49 -30.14
CA GLY A 116 -10.83 -12.81 -29.65
C GLY A 116 -10.02 -13.99 -30.21
N PRO A 117 -9.96 -15.12 -29.49
CA PRO A 117 -9.11 -16.25 -29.89
C PRO A 117 -9.53 -16.74 -31.28
N GLU A 118 -8.56 -16.76 -32.19
CA GLU A 118 -8.66 -17.53 -33.44
C GLU A 118 -8.64 -19.04 -33.14
#